data_AF-A0A0Q7MGS8-F1
#
_entry.id   AF-A0A0Q7MGS8-F1
#
_cell.length_a   1.000
_cell.length_b   1.000
_cell.length_c   1.000
_cell.angle_alpha   90.00
_cell.angle_beta   90.00
_cell.angle_gamma   90.00
#
_symmetry.space_group_name_H-M   'P 1'
#
loop_
_entity.id
_entity.type
_entity.pdbx_description
1 polymer ?
#
loop_
_entity_poly.entity_id
_entity_poly.type
_entity_poly.pdbx_seq_one_letter_code
_entity_poly.pdbx_strand_id
1 'polypeptide(L)'
;MPISDQTIPYEILIRFDDEGAPKGAHVQSRRRVIMDGEVLKDEILTAAPLQLEGFPTSAIMTTATQAALVQAAALNSQIETLTAAVTSWEADAQSAHTAKDAAVAAKNTAEQQVGQMEWQVSQTTAALATANSRIATLEAILAAAEAANTLP
;
A
#
# COMPACT_ATOMS: atom_id res chain seq x y z
N MET A 1 9.10 -66.78 -16.61
CA MET A 1 8.37 -65.70 -15.93
C MET A 1 9.38 -64.81 -15.23
N PRO A 2 9.63 -63.58 -15.70
CA PRO A 2 10.47 -62.64 -14.99
C PRO A 2 9.72 -62.06 -13.78
N ILE A 3 10.26 -62.29 -12.59
CA ILE A 3 9.84 -61.59 -11.37
C ILE A 3 10.88 -60.48 -11.14
N SER A 4 10.42 -59.25 -10.96
CA SER A 4 11.23 -58.10 -10.58
C SER A 4 10.94 -57.74 -9.13
N ASP A 5 11.98 -57.63 -8.31
CA ASP A 5 11.90 -57.16 -6.93
C ASP A 5 12.68 -55.85 -6.84
N GLN A 6 11.97 -54.75 -6.59
CA GLN A 6 12.52 -53.40 -6.61
C GLN A 6 12.44 -52.77 -5.21
N THR A 7 13.55 -52.22 -4.76
CA THR A 7 13.61 -51.38 -3.55
C THR A 7 13.77 -49.93 -3.98
N ILE A 8 12.77 -49.11 -3.67
CA ILE A 8 12.70 -47.72 -4.11
C ILE A 8 12.73 -46.80 -2.87
N PRO A 9 13.60 -45.79 -2.81
CA PRO A 9 13.56 -44.79 -1.74
C PRO A 9 12.19 -44.08 -1.72
N TYR A 10 11.57 -43.98 -0.55
CA TYR A 10 10.24 -43.40 -0.40
C TYR A 10 10.28 -42.13 0.48
N GLU A 11 10.87 -42.21 1.67
CA GLU A 11 10.97 -41.08 2.60
C GLU A 11 12.35 -41.00 3.25
N ILE A 12 12.79 -39.78 3.57
CA ILE A 12 13.97 -39.53 4.42
C ILE A 12 13.48 -39.02 5.77
N LEU A 13 13.87 -39.71 6.83
CA LEU A 13 13.56 -39.34 8.21
C LEU A 13 14.78 -38.67 8.83
N ILE A 14 14.73 -37.36 9.00
CA ILE A 14 15.74 -36.62 9.77
C ILE A 14 15.39 -36.72 11.25
N ARG A 15 16.34 -37.15 12.07
CA ARG A 15 16.22 -37.19 13.53
C ARG A 15 16.83 -35.91 14.10
N PHE A 16 16.10 -35.25 14.98
CA PHE A 16 16.60 -34.11 15.77
C PHE A 16 16.73 -34.53 17.23
N ASP A 17 17.64 -33.89 17.96
CA ASP A 17 17.70 -33.97 19.43
C ASP A 17 16.74 -32.96 20.08
N ASP A 18 16.76 -32.90 21.42
CA ASP A 18 15.86 -32.07 22.23
C ASP A 18 16.16 -30.57 22.05
N GLU A 19 17.33 -30.22 21.53
CA GLU A 19 17.78 -28.88 21.18
C GLU A 19 17.47 -28.50 19.72
N GLY A 20 16.93 -29.43 18.92
CA GLY A 20 16.61 -29.22 17.51
C GLY A 20 17.80 -29.34 16.57
N ALA A 21 18.92 -29.90 17.00
CA ALA A 21 20.07 -30.19 16.14
C ALA A 21 19.90 -31.55 15.43
N PRO A 22 20.34 -31.69 14.16
CA PRO A 22 20.26 -32.96 13.45
C PRO A 22 21.17 -34.02 14.07
N LYS A 23 20.59 -35.15 14.50
CA LYS A 23 21.29 -36.28 15.13
C LYS A 23 21.55 -37.46 14.18
N GLY A 24 20.86 -37.50 13.05
CA GLY A 24 21.06 -38.52 12.01
C GLY A 24 19.91 -38.59 11.00
N ALA A 25 20.07 -39.42 9.99
CA ALA A 25 19.06 -39.63 8.95
C ALA A 25 18.83 -41.12 8.70
N HIS A 26 17.57 -41.49 8.48
CA HIS A 26 17.17 -42.82 8.03
C HIS A 26 16.42 -42.71 6.71
N VAL A 27 16.49 -43.74 5.88
CA VAL A 27 15.65 -43.87 4.68
C VAL A 27 14.60 -44.94 4.94
N GLN A 28 13.36 -44.63 4.58
CA GLN A 28 12.31 -45.62 4.45
C GLN A 28 12.16 -45.95 2.96
N SER A 29 12.23 -47.23 2.63
CA SER A 29 12.14 -47.71 1.26
C SER A 29 10.86 -48.50 1.07
N ARG A 30 10.32 -48.45 -0.14
CA ARG A 30 9.17 -49.23 -0.58
C ARG A 30 9.67 -50.40 -1.42
N ARG A 31 9.25 -51.62 -1.07
CA ARG A 31 9.55 -52.83 -1.84
C ARG A 31 8.36 -53.16 -2.72
N ARG A 32 8.61 -53.28 -4.03
CA ARG A 32 7.62 -53.70 -5.03
C ARG A 32 8.06 -54.99 -5.70
N VAL A 33 7.22 -56.03 -5.58
CA VAL A 33 7.38 -57.28 -6.32
C VAL A 33 6.43 -57.24 -7.51
N ILE A 34 6.98 -57.32 -8.71
CA ILE A 34 6.27 -57.20 -9.98
C ILE A 34 6.45 -58.50 -10.78
N MET A 35 5.36 -59.06 -11.31
CA MET A 35 5.40 -60.20 -12.21
C MET A 35 4.60 -59.86 -13.45
N ASP A 36 5.24 -59.97 -14.62
CA ASP A 36 4.62 -59.68 -15.93
C ASP A 36 3.93 -58.30 -15.99
N GLY A 37 4.47 -57.30 -15.28
CA GLY A 37 3.97 -55.93 -15.24
C GLY A 37 2.90 -55.65 -14.16
N GLU A 38 2.36 -56.67 -13.50
CA GLU A 38 1.45 -56.51 -12.37
C GLU A 38 2.18 -56.47 -11.04
N VAL A 39 1.75 -55.56 -10.15
CA VAL A 39 2.29 -55.43 -8.79
C VAL A 39 1.66 -56.50 -7.91
N LEU A 40 2.45 -57.52 -7.56
CA LEU A 40 2.02 -58.61 -6.69
C LEU A 40 2.12 -58.25 -5.20
N LYS A 41 3.12 -57.44 -4.83
CA LYS A 41 3.32 -57.01 -3.46
C LYS A 41 3.89 -55.60 -3.43
N ASP A 42 3.36 -54.79 -2.54
CA ASP A 42 3.83 -53.44 -2.32
C ASP A 42 3.81 -53.10 -0.83
N GLU A 43 4.99 -52.98 -0.23
CA GLU A 43 5.14 -52.76 1.21
C GLU A 43 6.17 -51.68 1.52
N ILE A 44 5.90 -50.91 2.57
CA ILE A 44 6.88 -49.98 3.13
C ILE A 44 7.74 -50.75 4.12
N LEU A 45 9.06 -50.74 3.90
CA LEU A 45 10.05 -51.38 4.76
C LEU A 45 10.29 -50.55 6.03
N THR A 46 10.90 -51.18 7.02
CA THR A 46 11.37 -50.47 8.23
C THR A 46 12.45 -49.45 7.87
N ALA A 47 12.46 -48.33 8.60
CA ALA A 47 13.49 -47.31 8.43
C ALA A 47 14.88 -47.89 8.70
N ALA A 48 15.81 -47.68 7.78
CA ALA A 48 17.21 -48.09 7.89
C ALA A 48 18.11 -46.84 7.88
N PRO A 49 19.31 -46.89 8.49
CA PRO A 49 20.26 -45.77 8.41
C PRO A 49 20.47 -45.33 6.96
N LEU A 50 20.41 -44.02 6.71
CA LEU A 50 20.61 -43.48 5.36
C LEU A 50 22.06 -43.74 4.93
N GLN A 51 22.25 -44.58 3.92
CA GLN A 51 23.52 -44.71 3.24
C GLN A 51 23.59 -43.69 2.10
N LEU A 52 24.65 -42.91 2.06
CA LEU A 52 24.84 -41.86 1.05
C LEU A 52 25.36 -42.42 -0.28
N GLU A 53 25.96 -43.60 -0.26
CA GLU A 53 26.48 -44.26 -1.45
C GLU A 53 25.31 -44.70 -2.37
N GLY A 54 25.31 -44.21 -3.61
CA GLY A 54 24.20 -44.41 -4.55
C GLY A 54 22.95 -43.57 -4.29
N PHE A 55 22.91 -42.77 -3.22
CA PHE A 55 21.80 -41.87 -2.93
C PHE A 55 21.94 -40.57 -3.75
N PRO A 56 20.88 -40.06 -4.39
CA PRO A 56 20.96 -38.88 -5.26
C PRO A 56 21.01 -37.55 -4.46
N THR A 57 21.82 -37.49 -3.40
CA THR A 57 21.98 -36.32 -2.53
C THR A 57 22.36 -35.06 -3.31
N SER A 58 23.28 -35.17 -4.26
CA SER A 58 23.72 -34.04 -5.09
C SER A 58 22.58 -33.44 -5.93
N ALA A 59 21.74 -34.30 -6.53
CA ALA A 59 20.61 -33.86 -7.34
C ALA A 59 19.51 -33.20 -6.49
N ILE A 60 19.21 -33.77 -5.32
CA ILE A 60 18.23 -33.20 -4.37
C ILE A 60 18.71 -31.83 -3.88
N MET A 61 19.96 -31.73 -3.42
CA MET A 61 20.53 -30.46 -2.96
C MET A 61 20.55 -29.41 -4.07
N THR A 62 20.99 -29.79 -5.28
CA THR A 62 21.01 -28.86 -6.42
C THR A 62 19.61 -28.32 -6.72
N THR A 63 18.60 -29.19 -6.74
CA THR A 63 17.21 -28.79 -7.01
C THR A 63 16.67 -27.88 -5.91
N ALA A 64 16.90 -28.23 -4.64
CA ALA A 64 16.47 -27.42 -3.50
C ALA A 64 17.15 -26.05 -3.47
N THR A 65 18.46 -25.99 -3.72
CA THR A 65 19.22 -24.74 -3.81
C THR A 65 18.74 -23.89 -4.99
N GLN A 66 18.49 -24.50 -6.15
CA GLN A 66 17.97 -23.80 -7.31
C GLN A 66 16.58 -23.21 -7.02
N ALA A 67 15.67 -23.97 -6.41
CA ALA A 67 14.35 -23.48 -6.02
C ALA A 67 14.45 -22.31 -5.02
N ALA A 68 15.31 -22.42 -4.01
CA ALA A 68 15.54 -21.36 -3.04
C ALA A 68 16.10 -20.08 -3.70
N LEU A 69 17.05 -20.22 -4.63
CA LEU A 69 17.62 -19.08 -5.38
C LEU A 69 16.57 -18.38 -6.25
N VAL A 70 15.72 -19.16 -6.94
CA VAL A 70 14.62 -18.60 -7.75
C VAL A 70 13.64 -17.84 -6.86
N GLN A 71 13.27 -18.40 -5.71
CA GLN A 71 12.38 -17.74 -4.76
C GLN A 71 13.00 -16.46 -4.19
N ALA A 72 14.29 -16.49 -3.81
CA ALA A 72 15.01 -15.32 -3.31
C ALA A 72 15.08 -14.20 -4.37
N ALA A 73 15.34 -14.55 -5.64
CA ALA A 73 15.35 -13.59 -6.74
C ALA A 73 13.96 -12.96 -6.95
N ALA A 74 12.88 -13.75 -6.88
CA ALA A 74 11.51 -13.26 -7.00
C ALA A 74 11.15 -12.31 -5.85
N LEU A 75 11.52 -12.66 -4.60
CA LEU A 75 11.30 -11.80 -3.44
C LEU A 75 12.09 -10.50 -3.53
N ASN A 76 13.35 -10.53 -3.99
CA ASN A 76 14.15 -9.33 -4.20
C ASN A 76 13.52 -8.40 -5.25
N SER A 77 13.02 -8.95 -6.35
CA SER A 77 12.32 -8.16 -7.38
C SER A 77 11.03 -7.53 -6.84
N GLN A 78 10.28 -8.23 -5.98
CA GLN A 78 9.11 -7.67 -5.30
C GLN A 78 9.50 -6.54 -4.34
N ILE A 79 10.60 -6.71 -3.58
CA ILE A 79 11.12 -5.66 -2.69
C ILE A 79 11.49 -4.40 -3.49
N GLU A 80 12.20 -4.55 -4.61
CA GLU A 80 12.56 -3.42 -5.48
C GLU A 80 11.31 -2.70 -6.00
N THR A 81 10.32 -3.45 -6.46
CA THR A 81 9.04 -2.90 -6.95
C THR A 81 8.30 -2.14 -5.85
N LEU A 82 8.19 -2.73 -4.65
CA LEU A 82 7.52 -2.08 -3.52
C LEU A 82 8.28 -0.86 -3.04
N THR A 83 9.61 -0.89 -3.07
CA THR A 83 10.45 0.26 -2.71
C THR A 83 10.22 1.43 -3.66
N ALA A 84 10.19 1.17 -4.97
CA ALA A 84 9.88 2.19 -5.97
C ALA A 84 8.47 2.76 -5.79
N ALA A 85 7.48 1.92 -5.49
CA ALA A 85 6.11 2.35 -5.22
C ALA A 85 6.02 3.27 -3.98
N VAL A 86 6.69 2.90 -2.89
CA VAL A 86 6.74 3.72 -1.67
C VAL A 86 7.35 5.08 -1.95
N THR A 87 8.48 5.15 -2.66
CA THR A 87 9.10 6.43 -3.04
C THR A 87 8.17 7.29 -3.89
N SER A 88 7.41 6.69 -4.81
CA SER A 88 6.41 7.43 -5.60
C SER A 88 5.29 7.98 -4.71
N TRP A 89 4.75 7.16 -3.80
CA TRP A 89 3.67 7.58 -2.90
C TRP A 89 4.11 8.68 -1.92
N GLU A 90 5.35 8.65 -1.45
CA GLU A 90 5.93 9.71 -0.63
C GLU A 90 6.00 11.05 -1.40
N ALA A 91 6.39 11.01 -2.67
CA ALA A 91 6.42 12.20 -3.53
C ALA A 91 5.01 12.76 -3.79
N ASP A 92 4.04 11.87 -4.03
CA ASP A 92 2.63 12.25 -4.21
C ASP A 92 2.05 12.87 -2.94
N ALA A 93 2.33 12.28 -1.77
CA ALA A 93 1.90 12.79 -0.48
C ALA A 93 2.49 14.19 -0.21
N GLN A 94 3.78 14.38 -0.46
CA GLN A 94 4.43 15.68 -0.29
C GLN A 94 3.84 16.75 -1.22
N SER A 95 3.52 16.37 -2.46
CA SER A 95 2.86 17.26 -3.42
C SER A 95 1.45 17.64 -2.96
N ALA A 96 0.67 16.68 -2.45
CA ALA A 96 -0.66 16.93 -1.90
C ALA A 96 -0.62 17.86 -0.67
N HIS A 97 0.36 17.67 0.22
CA HIS A 97 0.58 18.56 1.36
C HIS A 97 0.87 20.00 0.93
N THR A 98 1.76 20.17 -0.04
CA THR A 98 2.12 21.48 -0.60
C THR A 98 0.90 22.16 -1.24
N ALA A 99 0.11 21.42 -2.01
CA ALA A 99 -1.11 21.94 -2.63
C ALA A 99 -2.15 22.36 -1.59
N LYS A 100 -2.33 21.56 -0.52
CA LYS A 100 -3.23 21.88 0.58
C LYS A 100 -2.79 23.16 1.30
N ASP A 101 -1.51 23.32 1.60
CA ASP A 101 -1.01 24.51 2.29
C ASP A 101 -1.19 25.77 1.42
N ALA A 102 -0.97 25.67 0.11
CA ALA A 102 -1.26 26.75 -0.85
C ALA A 102 -2.76 27.11 -0.88
N ALA A 103 -3.65 26.10 -0.87
CA ALA A 103 -5.10 26.32 -0.84
C ALA A 103 -5.55 27.00 0.47
N VAL A 104 -4.98 26.61 1.61
CA VAL A 104 -5.24 27.26 2.91
C VAL A 104 -4.78 28.71 2.89
N ALA A 105 -3.60 29.00 2.35
CA ALA A 105 -3.12 30.39 2.20
C ALA A 105 -4.05 31.23 1.33
N ALA A 106 -4.45 30.69 0.16
CA ALA A 106 -5.38 31.36 -0.75
C ALA A 106 -6.74 31.63 -0.09
N LYS A 107 -7.27 30.66 0.67
CA LYS A 107 -8.50 30.81 1.44
C LYS A 107 -8.39 31.97 2.45
N ASN A 108 -7.31 32.01 3.24
CA ASN A 108 -7.12 33.07 4.24
C ASN A 108 -7.04 34.45 3.57
N THR A 109 -6.38 34.56 2.41
CA THR A 109 -6.34 35.81 1.64
C THR A 109 -7.74 36.22 1.17
N ALA A 110 -8.54 35.27 0.67
CA ALA A 110 -9.91 35.54 0.24
C ALA A 110 -10.79 36.01 1.42
N GLU A 111 -10.67 35.38 2.60
CA GLU A 111 -11.40 35.79 3.81
C GLU A 111 -11.04 37.23 4.23
N GLN A 112 -9.76 37.62 4.14
CA GLN A 112 -9.33 39.00 4.40
C GLN A 112 -9.92 39.99 3.40
N GLN A 113 -9.95 39.63 2.11
CA GLN A 113 -10.55 40.48 1.06
C GLN A 113 -12.05 40.66 1.28
N VAL A 114 -12.77 39.59 1.64
CA VAL A 114 -14.20 39.66 1.98
C VAL A 114 -14.42 40.62 3.16
N GLY A 115 -13.65 40.51 4.24
CA GLY A 115 -13.77 41.43 5.37
C GLY A 115 -13.49 42.90 5.00
N GLN A 116 -12.54 43.16 4.11
CA GLN A 116 -12.29 44.52 3.60
C GLN A 116 -13.47 45.03 2.75
N MET A 117 -14.04 44.19 1.90
CA MET A 117 -15.21 44.54 1.09
C MET A 117 -16.43 44.83 1.96
N GLU A 118 -16.70 44.01 2.98
CA GLU A 118 -17.79 44.24 3.94
C GLU A 118 -17.63 45.58 4.66
N TRP A 119 -16.41 45.92 5.09
CA TRP A 119 -16.12 47.21 5.68
C TRP A 119 -16.38 48.37 4.69
N GLN A 120 -15.91 48.26 3.45
CA GLN A 120 -16.14 49.28 2.41
C GLN A 120 -17.63 49.47 2.10
N VAL A 121 -18.39 48.37 2.03
CA VAL A 121 -19.85 48.41 1.82
C VAL A 121 -20.54 49.12 2.98
N SER A 122 -20.14 48.84 4.22
CA SER A 122 -20.67 49.51 5.42
C SER A 122 -20.41 51.03 5.38
N GLN A 123 -19.17 51.43 5.07
CA GLN A 123 -18.80 52.84 4.95
C GLN A 123 -19.58 53.55 3.84
N THR A 124 -19.73 52.92 2.69
CA THR A 124 -20.48 53.48 1.55
C THR A 124 -21.96 53.62 1.88
N THR A 125 -22.54 52.64 2.58
CA THR A 125 -23.94 52.67 3.03
C THR A 125 -24.17 53.83 4.00
N ALA A 126 -23.27 54.04 4.96
CA ALA A 126 -23.34 55.16 5.89
C ALA A 126 -23.18 56.54 5.19
N ALA A 127 -22.26 56.63 4.22
CA ALA A 127 -22.08 57.82 3.41
C ALA A 127 -23.32 58.14 2.57
N LEU A 128 -23.94 57.13 1.97
CA LEU A 128 -25.19 57.27 1.21
C LEU A 128 -26.34 57.75 2.09
N ALA A 129 -26.51 57.18 3.29
CA ALA A 129 -27.53 57.62 4.25
C ALA A 129 -27.33 59.10 4.64
N THR A 130 -26.08 59.51 4.86
CA THR A 130 -25.73 60.91 5.15
C THR A 130 -26.05 61.83 3.98
N ALA A 131 -25.69 61.42 2.75
CA ALA A 131 -25.99 62.19 1.54
C ALA A 131 -27.50 62.37 1.34
N ASN A 132 -28.30 61.31 1.52
CA ASN A 132 -29.76 61.38 1.42
C ASN A 132 -30.37 62.33 2.46
N SER A 133 -29.87 62.32 3.70
CA SER A 133 -30.31 63.27 4.73
C SER A 133 -30.01 64.74 4.35
N ARG A 134 -28.84 64.99 3.76
CA ARG A 134 -28.47 66.33 3.26
C ARG A 134 -29.35 66.76 2.10
N ILE A 135 -29.65 65.86 1.16
CA ILE A 135 -30.56 66.14 0.04
C ILE A 135 -31.93 66.54 0.57
N ALA A 136 -32.52 65.74 1.47
CA ALA A 136 -33.83 66.05 2.07
C ALA A 136 -33.83 67.41 2.80
N THR A 137 -32.73 67.74 3.50
CA THR A 137 -32.58 69.05 4.15
C THR A 137 -32.53 70.19 3.13
N LEU A 138 -31.78 70.04 2.03
CA LEU A 138 -31.69 71.05 0.98
C LEU A 138 -33.02 71.24 0.25
N GLU A 139 -33.75 70.15 -0.01
CA GLU A 139 -35.09 70.18 -0.58
C GLU A 139 -36.06 70.97 0.33
N ALA A 140 -36.00 70.75 1.64
CA ALA A 140 -36.81 71.51 2.61
C ALA A 140 -36.44 73.01 2.64
N ILE A 141 -35.15 73.34 2.60
CA ILE A 141 -34.68 74.74 2.56
C ILE A 141 -35.14 75.43 1.26
N LEU A 142 -35.02 74.75 0.12
CA LEU A 142 -35.47 75.27 -1.17
C LEU A 142 -36.96 75.57 -1.16
N ALA A 143 -37.78 74.62 -0.69
CA ALA A 143 -39.23 74.81 -0.58
C ALA A 143 -39.59 76.01 0.33
N ALA A 144 -38.87 76.20 1.44
CA ALA A 144 -39.07 77.34 2.33
C ALA A 144 -38.67 78.68 1.68
N ALA A 145 -37.57 78.70 0.93
CA ALA A 145 -37.11 79.89 0.21
C ALA A 145 -38.08 80.28 -0.92
N GLU A 146 -38.59 79.30 -1.66
CA GLU A 146 -39.62 79.50 -2.68
C GLU A 146 -40.90 80.09 -2.08
N ALA A 147 -41.37 79.55 -0.95
CA ALA A 147 -42.54 80.10 -0.24
C ALA A 147 -42.31 81.56 0.20
N ALA A 148 -41.15 81.89 0.75
CA ALA A 148 -40.83 83.25 1.20
C ALA A 148 -40.80 84.27 0.04
N ASN A 149 -40.40 83.87 -1.16
CA ASN A 149 -40.33 84.75 -2.34
C ASN A 149 -41.69 84.98 -3.03
N THR A 150 -42.76 84.33 -2.57
CA THR A 150 -44.13 84.47 -3.11
C THR A 150 -45.06 85.32 -2.25
N LEU A 151 -44.55 85.87 -1.13
CA LEU A 151 -45.26 86.84 -0.30
C LEU A 151 -45.08 88.26 -0.88
N PRO A 152 -46.16 88.99 -1.19
CA PRO A 152 -46.11 90.34 -1.77
C PRO A 152 -45.60 91.42 -0.82
#